data_AF-A0A7W0J4D7-F1
#
_entry.id   AF-A0A7W0J4D7-F1
#
_cell.length_a   1.000
_cell.length_b   1.000
_cell.length_c   1.000
_cell.angle_alpha   90.00
_cell.angle_beta   90.00
_cell.angle_gamma   90.00
#
_symmetry.space_group_name_H-M   'P 1'
#
loop_
_entity.id
_entity.type
_entity.pdbx_description
1 polymer ?
#
loop_
_entity_poly.entity_id
_entity_poly.type
_entity_poly.pdbx_seq_one_letter_code
_entity_poly.pdbx_strand_id
1 'polypeptide(L)' 'MVPEQIYAAIFENTVYSIVIIGLEGNILNWNKGAEILYGYGYND' A
#
# COMPACT_ATOMS: atom_id res chain seq x y z
N MET A 1 -10.19 -6.56 -17.62
CA MET A 1 -9.47 -7.00 -16.41
C MET A 1 -8.08 -6.38 -16.47
N VAL A 2 -7.67 -5.67 -15.42
CA VAL A 2 -6.30 -5.10 -15.35
C VAL A 2 -5.36 -6.20 -14.84
N PRO A 3 -4.23 -6.48 -15.50
CA PRO A 3 -3.27 -7.49 -15.05
C PRO A 3 -2.74 -7.19 -13.64
N GLU A 4 -2.49 -8.25 -12.87
CA GLU A 4 -1.93 -8.15 -11.51
C GLU A 4 -0.61 -7.37 -11.50
N GLN A 5 0.21 -7.50 -12.55
CA GLN A 5 1.47 -6.76 -12.66
C GLN A 5 1.26 -5.24 -12.75
N ILE A 6 0.16 -4.79 -13.37
CA ILE A 6 -0.16 -3.36 -13.42
C ILE A 6 -0.60 -2.86 -12.03
N TYR A 7 -1.37 -3.67 -11.30
CA TYR A 7 -1.72 -3.34 -9.92
C TYR A 7 -0.49 -3.19 -9.04
N ALA A 8 0.44 -4.16 -9.09
CA ALA A 8 1.70 -4.08 -8.36
C ALA A 8 2.53 -2.85 -8.77
N ALA A 9 2.62 -2.57 -10.08
CA ALA A 9 3.36 -1.41 -10.57
C ALA A 9 2.78 -0.09 -10.05
N ILE A 10 1.46 0.07 -10.08
CA ILE A 10 0.78 1.26 -9.53
C ILE A 10 0.95 1.33 -8.02
N PHE A 11 0.77 0.21 -7.32
CA PHE A 11 0.86 0.14 -5.86
C PHE A 11 2.24 0.59 -5.37
N GLU A 12 3.30 0.09 -5.99
CA GLU A 12 4.69 0.36 -5.58
C GLU A 12 5.22 1.72 -6.06
N ASN A 13 4.84 2.18 -7.25
CA ASN A 13 5.47 3.34 -7.90
C ASN A 13 4.61 4.61 -7.92
N THR A 14 3.42 4.59 -7.31
CA THR A 14 2.63 5.81 -7.18
C THR A 14 3.29 6.80 -6.23
N VAL A 15 3.13 8.09 -6.54
CA VAL A 15 3.54 9.20 -5.65
C VAL A 15 2.61 9.36 -4.45
N TYR A 16 1.42 8.76 -4.49
CA TYR A 16 0.46 8.80 -3.40
C TYR A 16 0.70 7.68 -2.40
N SER A 17 0.41 7.97 -1.12
CA SER A 17 0.28 6.95 -0.10
C SER A 17 -0.95 6.07 -0.36
N ILE A 18 -0.77 4.76 -0.34
CA ILE A 18 -1.86 3.78 -0.45
C ILE A 18 -1.86 2.88 0.79
N VAL A 19 -3.04 2.69 1.38
CA VAL A 19 -3.30 1.74 2.47
C VAL A 19 -4.50 0.88 2.08
N ILE A 20 -4.37 -0.43 2.22
CA ILE A 20 -5.46 -1.39 2.04
C ILE A 20 -5.99 -1.75 3.41
N ILE A 21 -7.29 -1.57 3.62
CA ILE A 21 -7.99 -1.90 4.87
C ILE A 21 -8.97 -3.04 4.65
N GLY A 22 -9.07 -3.93 5.65
CA GLY A 22 -10.09 -4.96 5.70
C GLY A 22 -11.46 -4.39 6.11
N LEU A 23 -12.50 -5.20 5.98
CA LEU A 23 -13.86 -4.84 6.41
C LEU A 23 -13.95 -4.58 7.92
N GLU A 24 -13.03 -5.16 8.69
CA GLU A 24 -12.91 -5.00 10.14
C GLU A 24 -12.07 -3.77 10.53
N GLY A 25 -11.59 -3.00 9.55
CA GLY A 25 -10.80 -1.77 9.76
C GLY A 25 -9.33 -2.01 10.06
N ASN A 26 -8.85 -3.26 10.06
CA ASN A 26 -7.43 -3.58 10.17
C ASN A 26 -6.67 -3.27 8.87
N ILE A 27 -5.43 -2.80 8.99
CA ILE A 27 -4.55 -2.59 7.83
C ILE A 27 -4.09 -3.96 7.31
N LEU A 28 -4.32 -4.21 6.01
CA LEU A 28 -3.92 -5.43 5.31
C LEU A 28 -2.60 -5.26 4.57
N ASN A 29 -2.36 -4.06 4.02
CA ASN A 29 -1.15 -3.74 3.26
C ASN A 29 -0.98 -2.21 3.16
N TRP A 30 0.24 -1.74 2.90
CA TRP A 30 0.57 -0.34 2.67
C TRP A 30 1.77 -0.25 1.73
N ASN A 31 1.81 0.78 0.88
CA ASN A 31 2.94 0.97 -0.03
C ASN A 31 4.04 1.84 0.61
N LYS A 32 5.19 1.96 -0.06
CA LYS A 32 6.30 2.83 0.37
C LYS A 32 5.89 4.28 0.63
N GLY A 33 4.92 4.81 -0.12
CA GLY A 33 4.37 6.15 0.11
C GLY A 33 3.71 6.28 1.49
N ALA A 34 2.99 5.25 1.93
CA ALA A 34 2.37 5.18 3.25
C ALA A 34 3.40 4.99 4.37
N GLU A 35 4.49 4.25 4.14
CA GLU A 35 5.60 4.13 5.09
C GLU A 35 6.23 5.51 5.38
N ILE A 36 6.52 6.25 4.31
CA ILE A 36 7.13 7.58 4.41
C ILE A 36 6.20 8.57 5.11
N LEU A 37 4.91 8.56 4.77
CA LEU A 37 3.95 9.54 5.26
C LEU A 37 3.52 9.29 6.72
N TYR A 38 3.30 8.02 7.08
CA TYR A 38 2.74 7.66 8.38
C TYR A 38 3.77 7.08 9.35
N GLY A 39 4.99 6.81 8.89
CA GLY A 39 6.01 6.17 9.71
C GLY A 39 5.66 4.72 10.06
N TYR A 40 4.77 4.08 9.28
CA TYR A 40 4.59 2.64 9.33
C TYR A 40 5.86 2.00 8.79
N GLY A 41 6.86 1.85 9.65
CA GLY A 41 7.91 0.89 9.41
C GLY A 41 7.28 -0.49 9.43
N TYR A 42 7.68 -1.34 8.49
CA TYR A 42 7.66 -2.77 8.71
C TYR A 42 8.36 -3.00 10.06
N ASN A 43 7.60 -3.14 11.14
CA ASN A 43 8.19 -3.59 12.39
C ASN A 43 8.64 -5.02 12.09
N ASP A 44 9.95 -5.22 12.04
CA ASP A 44 10.60 -6.52 11.86
C ASP A 44 9.98 -7.62 12.74
#